data_AF-A0A507CRE7-F1
#
_entry.id   AF-A0A507CRE7-F1
#
_cell.length_a   1.000
_cell.length_b   1.000
_cell.length_c   1.000
_cell.angle_alpha   90.00
_cell.angle_beta   90.00
_cell.angle_gamma   90.00
#
_symmetry.space_group_name_H-M   'P 1'
#
loop_
_entity.id
_entity.type
_entity.pdbx_description
1 polymer ?
#
loop_
_entity_poly.entity_id
_entity_poly.type
_entity_poly.pdbx_seq_one_letter_code
_entity_poly.pdbx_strand_id
1 'polypeptide(L)'
;MAAHGSPISKEVLAASKYLRNSDSKLKNRDGVLNGRRVYFFKGKSAVNALLRPAYSKTRNPSLNDEKANAVSLLAQLMTSGLILRADRPAHSKVLTIHTKQTFQPDAYYVWMWDPPSIRNTLLGMGIVLVIFAGVLFPIWPPTLRQGVYYLSLASIGLVVLFFVIAVIRLVIWACLALFTGRGGWLFPNLFADVGVIESFQPVWQLDETREERAKRALEKDARRRAAKKAATNKVSGSDGDGSGSAVVGGGGGTATD
;
A
#
# COMPACT_ATOMS: atom_id res chain seq x y z
N MET A 1 7.66 -33.03 -17.92
CA MET A 1 7.33 -34.12 -16.98
C MET A 1 8.19 -33.97 -15.74
N ALA A 2 7.64 -33.44 -14.64
CA ALA A 2 8.28 -33.47 -13.33
C ALA A 2 7.22 -33.83 -12.30
N ALA A 3 7.34 -35.07 -11.83
CA ALA A 3 6.72 -35.75 -10.69
C ALA A 3 5.48 -35.10 -10.04
N HIS A 4 4.34 -35.77 -10.23
CA HIS A 4 3.33 -35.85 -9.18
C HIS A 4 3.99 -36.41 -7.89
N GLY A 5 3.94 -35.65 -6.80
CA GLY A 5 3.57 -36.21 -5.51
C GLY A 5 4.66 -36.75 -4.58
N SER A 6 5.92 -36.31 -4.63
CA SER A 6 6.75 -36.47 -3.42
C SER A 6 6.17 -35.58 -2.32
N PRO A 7 5.80 -36.13 -1.15
CA PRO A 7 5.26 -35.33 -0.06
C PRO A 7 6.31 -34.29 0.33
N ILE A 8 5.93 -33.01 0.26
CA ILE A 8 6.81 -31.92 0.67
C ILE A 8 7.20 -32.19 2.13
N SER A 9 8.50 -32.30 2.41
CA SER A 9 8.96 -32.59 3.76
C SER A 9 8.46 -31.52 4.72
N LYS A 10 8.08 -31.94 5.94
CA LYS A 10 7.56 -31.02 6.97
C LYS A 10 8.56 -29.90 7.27
N GLU A 11 9.85 -30.20 7.15
CA GLU A 11 10.96 -29.27 7.34
C GLU A 11 10.99 -28.16 6.28
N VAL A 12 10.83 -28.53 5.01
CA VAL A 12 10.80 -27.58 3.88
C VAL A 12 9.57 -26.67 3.98
N LEU A 13 8.42 -27.19 4.41
CA LEU A 13 7.22 -26.39 4.68
C LEU A 13 7.38 -25.47 5.91
N ALA A 14 8.08 -25.91 6.95
CA ALA A 14 8.34 -25.09 8.12
C ALA A 14 9.26 -23.91 7.78
N ALA A 15 10.33 -24.17 7.02
CA ALA A 15 11.23 -23.16 6.52
C ALA A 15 10.53 -22.13 5.62
N SER A 16 9.68 -22.60 4.69
CA SER A 16 8.94 -21.70 3.80
C SER A 16 7.96 -20.80 4.57
N LYS A 17 7.23 -21.34 5.55
CA LYS A 17 6.35 -20.58 6.44
C LYS A 17 7.12 -19.53 7.24
N TYR A 18 8.27 -19.91 7.81
CA TYR A 18 9.10 -18.99 8.57
C TYR A 18 9.62 -17.84 7.69
N LEU A 19 10.19 -18.13 6.52
CA LEU A 19 10.71 -17.11 5.60
C LEU A 19 9.63 -16.19 5.02
N ARG A 20 8.37 -16.63 5.00
CA ARG A 20 7.21 -15.80 4.63
C ARG A 20 6.70 -14.93 5.77
N ASN A 21 6.95 -15.32 7.01
CA ASN A 21 6.54 -14.56 8.19
C ASN A 21 7.45 -13.35 8.42
N SER A 22 6.89 -12.29 9.02
CA SER A 22 7.63 -11.07 9.41
C SER A 22 8.79 -11.34 10.36
N ASP A 23 8.73 -12.43 11.13
CA ASP A 23 9.76 -12.82 12.10
C ASP A 23 11.11 -13.16 11.47
N SER A 24 11.10 -13.58 10.20
CA SER A 24 12.33 -13.83 9.44
C SER A 24 13.10 -12.55 9.11
N LYS A 25 12.46 -11.37 9.22
CA LYS A 25 12.89 -10.07 8.67
C LYS A 25 13.49 -10.17 7.25
N LEU A 26 13.03 -11.15 6.47
CA LEU A 26 13.37 -11.27 5.06
C LEU A 26 12.62 -10.18 4.30
N LYS A 27 13.33 -9.38 3.50
CA LYS A 27 12.72 -8.35 2.67
C LYS A 27 12.05 -8.99 1.45
N ASN A 28 10.81 -9.46 1.62
CA ASN A 28 9.95 -9.89 0.53
C ASN A 28 9.48 -8.65 -0.25
N ARG A 29 9.96 -8.51 -1.48
CA ARG A 29 9.65 -7.39 -2.39
C ARG A 29 8.59 -7.81 -3.40
N ASP A 30 7.78 -6.85 -3.83
CA ASP A 30 6.78 -7.06 -4.87
C ASP A 30 7.41 -6.99 -6.26
N GLY A 31 7.08 -7.95 -7.11
CA GLY A 31 7.40 -7.97 -8.53
C GLY A 31 6.26 -8.54 -9.36
N VAL A 32 6.48 -8.62 -10.67
CA VAL A 32 5.52 -9.18 -11.63
C VAL A 32 6.18 -10.29 -12.40
N LEU A 33 5.60 -11.48 -12.40
CA LEU A 33 6.05 -12.64 -13.16
C LEU A 33 4.90 -13.11 -14.05
N ASN A 34 5.10 -13.15 -15.36
CA ASN A 34 4.07 -13.54 -16.34
C ASN A 34 2.72 -12.80 -16.15
N GLY A 35 2.77 -11.50 -15.84
CA GLY A 35 1.58 -10.67 -15.59
C GLY A 35 0.93 -10.83 -14.20
N ARG A 36 1.39 -11.77 -13.36
CA ARG A 36 0.92 -11.95 -11.98
C ARG A 36 1.82 -11.22 -10.98
N ARG A 37 1.23 -10.59 -9.96
CA ARG A 37 1.99 -10.06 -8.81
C ARG A 37 2.56 -11.21 -7.99
N VAL A 38 3.86 -11.17 -7.75
CA VAL A 38 4.59 -12.19 -6.99
C VAL A 38 5.54 -11.53 -6.01
N TYR A 39 5.88 -12.25 -4.95
CA TYR A 39 6.87 -11.81 -3.98
C TYR A 39 8.21 -12.45 -4.28
N PHE A 40 9.28 -11.67 -4.23
CA PHE A 40 10.64 -12.16 -4.45
C PHE A 40 11.60 -11.69 -3.35
N PHE A 41 12.70 -12.43 -3.19
CA PHE A 41 13.74 -12.16 -2.20
C PHE A 41 15.12 -12.52 -2.77
N LYS A 42 16.19 -12.13 -2.07
CA LYS A 42 17.58 -12.47 -2.44
C LYS A 42 18.04 -13.71 -1.66
N GLY A 43 18.67 -14.67 -2.33
CA GLY A 43 19.12 -15.94 -1.73
C GLY A 43 19.99 -15.76 -0.47
N LYS A 44 20.98 -14.85 -0.53
CA LYS A 44 21.87 -14.52 0.59
C LYS A 44 21.12 -14.05 1.82
N SER A 45 20.02 -13.31 1.61
CA SER A 45 19.17 -12.86 2.71
C SER A 45 18.35 -13.99 3.30
N ALA A 46 17.95 -14.98 2.51
CA ALA A 46 17.25 -16.16 3.01
C ALA A 46 18.17 -17.09 3.81
N VAL A 47 19.41 -17.31 3.34
CA VAL A 47 20.43 -18.06 4.11
C VAL A 47 20.66 -17.39 5.47
N ASN A 48 20.86 -16.06 5.48
CA ASN A 48 21.03 -15.31 6.72
C ASN A 48 19.78 -15.30 7.61
N ALA A 49 18.58 -15.44 7.04
CA ALA A 49 17.33 -15.51 7.81
C ALA A 49 17.17 -16.87 8.50
N LEU A 50 17.55 -17.97 7.84
CA LEU A 50 17.50 -19.32 8.41
C LEU A 50 18.49 -19.51 9.57
N LEU A 51 19.63 -18.81 9.55
CA LEU A 51 20.64 -18.84 10.62
C LEU A 51 20.24 -18.04 11.87
N ARG A 52 19.06 -17.42 11.90
CA ARG A 52 18.63 -16.59 13.05
C ARG A 52 18.06 -17.46 14.17
N PRO A 53 18.21 -17.02 15.43
CA PRO A 53 17.66 -17.74 16.59
C PRO A 53 16.13 -17.79 16.62
N ALA A 54 15.45 -17.00 15.78
CA ALA A 54 14.00 -17.07 15.63
C ALA A 54 13.55 -18.36 14.91
N TYR A 55 14.39 -18.92 14.03
CA TYR A 55 14.09 -20.17 13.32
C TYR A 55 14.40 -21.42 14.15
N SER A 56 15.43 -21.37 15.00
CA SER A 56 15.80 -22.49 15.89
C SER A 56 14.69 -22.87 16.88
N LYS A 57 13.79 -21.93 17.19
CA LYS A 57 12.59 -22.16 18.03
C LYS A 57 11.49 -22.94 17.31
N THR A 58 11.48 -22.97 15.98
CA THR A 58 10.38 -23.51 15.16
C THR A 58 10.58 -24.98 14.73
N ARG A 59 11.09 -25.82 15.64
CA ARG A 59 10.95 -27.29 15.57
C ARG A 59 11.96 -28.05 14.70
N ASN A 60 13.12 -27.48 14.39
CA ASN A 60 14.28 -28.20 13.80
C ASN A 60 15.60 -27.83 14.50
N PRO A 61 16.07 -28.64 15.47
CA PRO A 61 17.33 -28.40 16.21
C PRO A 61 18.63 -28.60 15.40
N SER A 62 18.57 -29.16 14.19
CA SER A 62 19.76 -29.60 13.42
C SER A 62 20.35 -28.57 12.46
N LEU A 63 19.81 -27.34 12.40
CA LEU A 63 20.23 -26.31 11.44
C LEU A 63 21.12 -25.23 12.04
N ASN A 64 21.64 -25.42 13.25
CA ASN A 64 22.00 -24.30 14.11
C ASN A 64 23.29 -23.54 13.78
N ASP A 65 24.25 -24.05 13.02
CA ASP A 65 25.51 -23.29 12.85
C ASP A 65 26.06 -23.24 11.42
N GLU A 66 25.72 -24.22 10.57
CA GLU A 66 26.39 -24.37 9.29
C GLU A 66 25.61 -23.76 8.12
N LYS A 67 26.25 -22.80 7.43
CA LYS A 67 25.74 -22.19 6.20
C LYS A 67 25.42 -23.23 5.11
N ALA A 68 26.16 -24.34 5.07
CA ALA A 68 25.96 -25.42 4.10
C ALA A 68 24.58 -26.09 4.25
N ASN A 69 24.14 -26.32 5.48
CA ASN A 69 22.84 -26.94 5.75
C ASN A 69 21.68 -26.03 5.31
N ALA A 70 21.78 -24.72 5.58
CA ALA A 70 20.80 -23.75 5.09
C ALA A 70 20.73 -23.68 3.55
N VAL A 71 21.87 -23.80 2.87
CA VAL A 71 21.95 -23.86 1.40
C VAL A 71 21.29 -25.13 0.86
N SER A 72 21.56 -26.29 1.48
CA SER A 72 20.95 -27.56 1.08
C SER A 72 19.43 -27.56 1.27
N LEU A 73 18.93 -26.95 2.35
CA LEU A 73 17.49 -26.81 2.61
C LEU A 73 16.83 -25.90 1.57
N LEU A 74 17.46 -24.78 1.20
CA LEU A 74 16.95 -23.91 0.15
C LEU A 74 17.00 -24.57 -1.24
N ALA A 75 17.98 -25.44 -1.49
CA ALA A 75 18.00 -26.26 -2.70
C ALA A 75 16.83 -27.25 -2.70
N GLN A 76 16.52 -27.91 -1.58
CA GLN A 76 15.34 -28.76 -1.44
C GLN A 76 14.03 -27.97 -1.61
N LEU A 77 13.97 -26.75 -1.07
CA LEU A 77 12.84 -25.83 -1.22
C LEU A 77 12.61 -25.49 -2.71
N MET A 78 13.67 -25.29 -3.48
CA MET A 78 13.61 -25.06 -4.92
C MET A 78 13.18 -26.33 -5.69
N THR A 79 13.73 -27.50 -5.35
CA THR A 79 13.31 -28.78 -5.96
C THR A 79 11.84 -29.10 -5.68
N SER A 80 11.32 -28.71 -4.51
CA SER A 80 9.90 -28.83 -4.17
C SER A 80 8.97 -27.86 -4.92
N GLY A 81 9.53 -26.94 -5.70
CA GLY A 81 8.77 -25.96 -6.50
C GLY A 81 8.18 -24.79 -5.70
N LEU A 82 8.51 -24.64 -4.42
CA LEU A 82 8.02 -23.54 -3.58
C LEU A 82 8.70 -22.20 -3.91
N ILE A 83 9.94 -22.26 -4.39
CA ILE A 83 10.70 -21.11 -4.87
C ILE A 83 11.25 -21.39 -6.27
N LEU A 84 11.34 -20.36 -7.10
CA LEU A 84 11.99 -20.42 -8.40
C LEU A 84 13.04 -19.32 -8.52
N ARG A 85 14.18 -19.64 -9.13
CA ARG A 85 15.18 -18.65 -9.47
C ARG A 85 14.66 -17.74 -10.58
N ALA A 86 14.77 -16.45 -10.36
CA ALA A 86 14.36 -15.43 -11.31
C ALA A 86 15.47 -14.39 -11.51
N ASP A 87 15.53 -13.84 -12.72
CA ASP A 87 16.37 -12.70 -13.03
C ASP A 87 15.55 -11.43 -12.98
N ARG A 88 16.17 -10.41 -12.38
CA ARG A 88 15.60 -9.09 -12.28
C ARG A 88 16.44 -8.11 -13.13
N PRO A 89 15.84 -7.43 -14.11
CA PRO A 89 16.48 -6.29 -14.77
C PRO A 89 16.64 -5.13 -13.78
N ALA A 90 17.75 -4.39 -13.84
CA ALA A 90 18.08 -3.33 -12.88
C ALA A 90 16.94 -2.30 -12.69
N HIS A 91 16.25 -1.94 -13.78
CA HIS A 91 15.22 -0.89 -13.80
C HIS A 91 13.78 -1.40 -13.91
N SER A 92 13.54 -2.71 -13.84
CA SER A 92 12.19 -3.28 -13.95
C SER A 92 11.77 -4.03 -12.68
N LYS A 93 10.45 -4.02 -12.44
CA LYS A 93 9.78 -4.90 -11.45
C LYS A 93 9.32 -6.22 -12.07
N VAL A 94 9.44 -6.36 -13.40
CA VAL A 94 9.13 -7.59 -14.11
C VAL A 94 10.29 -8.57 -13.94
N LEU A 95 9.96 -9.76 -13.45
CA LEU A 95 10.88 -10.87 -13.22
C LEU A 95 10.76 -11.85 -14.38
N THR A 96 11.87 -12.46 -14.76
CA THR A 96 11.92 -13.54 -15.76
C THR A 96 12.47 -14.79 -15.10
N ILE A 97 11.99 -15.97 -15.50
CA ILE A 97 12.46 -17.23 -14.92
C ILE A 97 13.84 -17.55 -15.53
N HIS A 98 14.83 -17.78 -14.67
CA HIS A 98 16.16 -18.17 -15.14
C HIS A 98 16.15 -19.63 -15.63
N THR A 99 16.77 -19.93 -16.77
CA THR A 99 16.72 -21.28 -17.36
C THR A 99 17.40 -22.34 -16.50
N LYS A 100 18.54 -22.02 -15.86
CA LYS A 100 19.22 -22.95 -14.92
C LYS A 100 18.66 -22.77 -13.51
N GLN A 101 17.91 -23.75 -13.02
CA GLN A 101 17.37 -23.78 -11.67
C GLN A 101 18.36 -24.45 -10.71
N THR A 102 19.50 -23.79 -10.48
CA THR A 102 20.48 -24.17 -9.45
C THR A 102 20.53 -23.08 -8.39
N PHE A 103 20.59 -23.50 -7.12
CA PHE A 103 20.62 -22.56 -6.02
C PHE A 103 21.99 -21.86 -5.96
N GLN A 104 21.96 -20.53 -6.05
CA GLN A 104 23.07 -19.61 -5.84
C GLN A 104 22.69 -18.53 -4.81
N PRO A 105 23.55 -18.23 -3.83
CA PRO A 105 23.27 -17.21 -2.82
C PRO A 105 23.05 -15.80 -3.40
N ASP A 106 23.73 -15.44 -4.49
CA ASP A 106 23.66 -14.07 -5.02
C ASP A 106 22.46 -13.81 -5.94
N ALA A 107 21.71 -14.86 -6.31
CA ALA A 107 20.55 -14.78 -7.18
C ALA A 107 19.26 -14.34 -6.45
N TYR A 108 18.25 -13.95 -7.25
CA TYR A 108 16.90 -13.66 -6.78
C TYR A 108 15.99 -14.88 -6.92
N TYR A 109 15.04 -15.00 -5.99
CA TYR A 109 14.08 -16.09 -5.94
C TYR A 109 12.68 -15.55 -5.77
N VAL A 110 11.73 -16.13 -6.49
CA VAL A 110 10.31 -15.82 -6.45
C VAL A 110 9.59 -16.90 -5.67
N TRP A 111 8.68 -16.49 -4.79
CA TRP A 111 7.76 -17.40 -4.13
C TRP A 111 6.66 -17.82 -5.11
N MET A 112 6.49 -19.13 -5.28
CA MET A 112 5.39 -19.72 -6.05
C MET A 112 4.22 -20.13 -5.17
N TRP A 113 4.46 -20.23 -3.86
CA TRP A 113 3.45 -20.59 -2.87
C TRP A 113 3.04 -19.38 -2.03
N ASP A 114 1.74 -19.12 -1.98
CA ASP A 114 1.14 -18.16 -1.08
C ASP A 114 0.49 -18.89 0.11
N PRO A 115 0.87 -18.56 1.35
CA PRO A 115 0.21 -19.11 2.52
C PRO A 115 -1.23 -18.59 2.58
N PRO A 116 -2.20 -19.43 2.99
CA PRO A 116 -3.58 -18.99 3.16
C PRO A 116 -3.62 -17.86 4.20
N SER A 117 -4.11 -16.69 3.79
CA SER A 117 -4.29 -15.56 4.70
C SER A 117 -5.54 -15.78 5.53
N ILE A 118 -5.35 -16.10 6.82
CA ILE A 118 -6.48 -16.36 7.75
C ILE A 118 -7.51 -15.24 7.75
N ARG A 119 -7.07 -13.98 7.56
CA ARG A 119 -7.94 -12.80 7.46
C ARG A 119 -8.88 -12.89 6.25
N ASN A 120 -8.37 -13.26 5.08
CA ASN A 120 -9.20 -13.36 3.87
C ASN A 120 -10.14 -14.56 3.96
N THR A 121 -9.68 -15.67 4.54
CA THR A 121 -10.53 -16.84 4.79
C THR A 121 -11.65 -16.49 5.78
N LEU A 122 -11.33 -15.81 6.88
CA LEU A 122 -12.31 -15.39 7.87
C LEU A 122 -13.31 -14.38 7.29
N LEU A 123 -12.83 -13.44 6.47
CA LEU A 123 -13.68 -12.49 5.76
C LEU A 123 -14.62 -13.21 4.79
N GLY A 124 -14.10 -14.14 3.98
CA GLY A 124 -14.91 -14.96 3.07
C GLY A 124 -15.97 -15.76 3.81
N MET A 125 -15.60 -16.41 4.91
CA MET A 125 -16.55 -17.13 5.77
C MET A 125 -17.60 -16.18 6.38
N GLY A 126 -17.19 -14.98 6.82
CA GLY A 126 -18.10 -13.97 7.34
C GLY A 126 -19.14 -13.53 6.31
N ILE A 127 -18.73 -13.31 5.06
CA ILE A 127 -19.65 -12.97 3.97
C ILE A 127 -20.68 -14.09 3.77
N VAL A 128 -20.23 -15.35 3.73
CA VAL A 128 -21.11 -16.51 3.59
C VAL A 128 -22.11 -16.58 4.75
N LEU A 129 -21.68 -16.38 5.99
CA LEU A 129 -22.55 -16.38 7.16
C LEU A 129 -23.59 -15.25 7.12
N VAL A 130 -23.21 -14.05 6.67
CA VAL A 130 -24.15 -12.92 6.52
C VAL A 130 -25.23 -13.24 5.49
N ILE A 131 -24.84 -13.76 4.32
CA ILE A 131 -25.79 -14.17 3.28
C ILE A 131 -26.71 -15.28 3.80
N PHE A 132 -26.14 -16.29 4.46
CA PHE A 132 -26.89 -17.40 5.01
C PHE A 132 -27.89 -16.95 6.07
N ALA A 133 -27.49 -16.04 6.96
CA ALA A 133 -28.38 -15.42 7.95
C ALA A 133 -29.55 -14.69 7.26
N GLY A 134 -29.28 -13.96 6.17
CA GLY A 134 -30.30 -13.29 5.36
C GLY A 134 -31.29 -14.25 4.70
N VAL A 135 -30.82 -15.34 4.11
CA VAL A 135 -31.69 -16.37 3.49
C VAL A 135 -32.55 -17.07 4.55
N LEU A 136 -32.02 -17.27 5.75
CA LEU A 136 -32.75 -17.86 6.88
C LEU A 136 -33.73 -16.91 7.57
N PHE A 137 -33.84 -15.64 7.15
CA PHE A 137 -34.79 -14.66 7.72
C PHE A 137 -36.21 -15.22 7.99
N PRO A 138 -36.80 -16.08 7.13
CA PRO A 138 -38.11 -16.68 7.40
C PRO A 138 -38.19 -17.52 8.69
N ILE A 139 -37.08 -18.10 9.13
CA ILE A 139 -36.99 -19.00 10.29
C ILE A 139 -36.60 -18.25 11.58
N TRP A 140 -36.34 -16.94 11.49
CA TRP A 140 -35.85 -16.17 12.64
C TRP A 140 -36.89 -16.07 13.77
N PRO A 141 -36.45 -16.15 15.04
CA PRO A 141 -37.32 -15.94 16.18
C PRO A 141 -37.97 -14.53 16.11
N PRO A 142 -39.21 -14.37 16.59
CA PRO A 142 -39.93 -13.09 16.51
C PRO A 142 -39.16 -11.89 17.09
N THR A 143 -38.39 -12.10 18.15
CA THR A 143 -37.59 -11.06 18.82
C THR A 143 -36.50 -10.47 17.90
N LEU A 144 -35.79 -11.30 17.13
CA LEU A 144 -34.78 -10.83 16.19
C LEU A 144 -35.42 -10.11 14.99
N ARG A 145 -36.59 -10.57 14.53
CA ARG A 145 -37.34 -9.88 13.46
C ARG A 145 -37.77 -8.47 13.90
N GLN A 146 -38.24 -8.32 15.14
CA GLN A 146 -38.54 -7.01 15.72
C GLN A 146 -37.29 -6.12 15.82
N GLY A 147 -36.15 -6.68 16.23
CA GLY A 147 -34.88 -5.96 16.27
C GLY A 147 -34.49 -5.38 14.89
N VAL A 148 -34.56 -6.20 13.84
CA VAL A 148 -34.28 -5.76 12.46
C VAL A 148 -35.28 -4.70 12.00
N TYR A 149 -36.57 -4.84 12.35
CA TYR A 149 -37.60 -3.86 12.05
C TYR A 149 -37.28 -2.48 12.67
N TYR A 150 -36.97 -2.43 13.96
CA TYR A 150 -36.61 -1.18 14.63
C TYR A 150 -35.30 -0.60 14.10
N LEU A 151 -34.31 -1.44 13.78
CA LEU A 151 -33.06 -1.00 13.17
C LEU A 151 -33.29 -0.41 11.78
N SER A 152 -34.16 -1.01 10.97
CA SER A 152 -34.57 -0.48 9.67
C SER A 152 -35.30 0.85 9.81
N LEU A 153 -36.23 0.96 10.76
CA LEU A 153 -36.96 2.19 11.01
C LEU A 153 -36.04 3.30 11.52
N ALA A 154 -35.08 2.97 12.39
CA ALA A 154 -34.05 3.90 12.85
C ALA A 154 -33.14 4.37 11.70
N SER A 155 -32.77 3.46 10.79
CA SER A 155 -31.95 3.81 9.61
C SER A 155 -32.70 4.74 8.66
N ILE A 156 -33.99 4.47 8.42
CA ILE A 156 -34.85 5.36 7.62
C ILE A 156 -35.02 6.71 8.32
N GLY A 157 -35.25 6.73 9.63
CA GLY A 157 -35.35 7.96 10.41
C GLY A 157 -34.08 8.80 10.34
N LEU A 158 -32.90 8.16 10.44
CA LEU A 158 -31.61 8.82 10.28
C LEU A 158 -31.47 9.43 8.87
N VAL A 159 -31.82 8.68 7.83
CA VAL A 159 -31.77 9.18 6.44
C VAL A 159 -32.72 10.37 6.25
N VAL A 160 -33.96 10.28 6.73
CA VAL A 160 -34.94 11.39 6.66
C VAL A 160 -34.41 12.61 7.42
N LEU A 161 -33.81 12.43 8.59
CA LEU A 161 -33.17 13.51 9.35
C LEU A 161 -32.08 14.21 8.53
N PHE A 162 -31.21 13.45 7.86
CA PHE A 162 -30.19 14.03 6.97
C PHE A 162 -30.82 14.86 5.83
N PHE A 163 -31.90 14.37 5.21
CA PHE A 163 -32.63 15.13 4.19
C PHE A 163 -33.25 16.41 4.74
N VAL A 164 -33.87 16.37 5.91
CA VAL A 164 -34.45 17.55 6.56
C VAL A 164 -33.37 18.59 6.83
N ILE A 165 -32.21 18.19 7.37
CA ILE A 165 -31.08 19.11 7.60
C ILE A 165 -30.57 19.70 6.27
N ALA A 166 -30.48 18.89 5.21
CA ALA A 166 -30.07 19.37 3.89
C ALA A 166 -31.07 20.38 3.29
N VAL A 167 -32.38 20.17 3.44
CA VAL A 167 -33.41 21.11 3.01
C VAL A 167 -33.35 22.40 3.82
N ILE A 168 -33.24 22.33 5.15
CA ILE A 168 -33.08 23.50 6.01
C ILE A 168 -31.86 24.31 5.58
N ARG A 169 -30.72 23.65 5.32
CA ARG A 169 -29.51 24.27 4.81
C ARG A 169 -29.75 25.00 3.49
N LEU A 170 -30.50 24.40 2.56
CA LEU A 170 -30.84 25.02 1.27
C LEU A 170 -31.74 26.25 1.44
N VAL A 171 -32.79 26.15 2.27
CA VAL A 171 -33.71 27.25 2.53
C VAL A 171 -32.97 28.43 3.17
N ILE A 172 -32.12 28.16 4.15
CA ILE A 172 -31.28 29.18 4.80
C ILE A 172 -30.40 29.88 3.76
N TRP A 173 -29.70 29.11 2.93
CA TRP A 173 -28.85 29.66 1.88
C TRP A 173 -29.65 30.54 0.90
N ALA A 174 -30.83 30.07 0.47
CA ALA A 174 -31.71 30.81 -0.43
C ALA A 174 -32.19 32.12 0.20
N CYS A 175 -32.64 32.10 1.46
CA CYS A 175 -33.03 33.30 2.19
C CYS A 175 -31.87 34.30 2.33
N LEU A 176 -30.69 33.85 2.75
CA LEU A 176 -29.50 34.72 2.87
C LEU A 176 -29.08 35.32 1.53
N ALA A 177 -29.15 34.53 0.46
CA ALA A 177 -28.86 35.01 -0.88
C ALA A 177 -29.84 36.10 -1.33
N LEU A 178 -31.13 35.95 -1.03
CA LEU A 178 -32.17 36.92 -1.40
C LEU A 178 -32.13 38.19 -0.55
N PHE A 179 -31.96 38.09 0.77
CA PHE A 179 -32.03 39.25 1.67
C PHE A 179 -30.71 40.00 1.82
N THR A 180 -29.58 39.28 1.85
CA THR A 180 -28.27 39.87 2.18
C THR A 180 -27.33 39.88 0.97
N GLY A 181 -27.68 39.22 -0.13
CA GLY A 181 -26.80 39.06 -1.30
C GLY A 181 -25.56 38.19 -1.01
N ARG A 182 -25.55 37.47 0.12
CA ARG A 182 -24.43 36.63 0.60
C ARG A 182 -24.93 35.21 0.83
N GLY A 183 -24.14 34.22 0.45
CA GLY A 183 -24.41 32.83 0.83
C GLY A 183 -24.05 32.60 2.29
N GLY A 184 -24.77 31.72 2.98
CA GLY A 184 -24.36 31.20 4.27
C GLY A 184 -24.79 29.75 4.39
N TRP A 185 -23.99 28.97 5.11
CA TRP A 185 -24.19 27.53 5.24
C TRP A 185 -24.39 27.17 6.71
N LEU A 186 -25.49 26.47 6.98
CA LEU A 186 -25.70 25.75 8.23
C LEU A 186 -24.95 24.41 8.15
N PHE A 187 -24.08 24.12 9.11
CA PHE A 187 -23.20 22.95 9.14
C PHE A 187 -22.35 22.75 7.86
N PRO A 188 -21.30 23.57 7.63
CA PRO A 188 -20.45 23.47 6.45
C PRO A 188 -19.78 22.10 6.32
N ASN A 189 -19.46 21.46 7.44
CA ASN A 189 -18.75 20.18 7.51
C ASN A 189 -19.64 18.94 7.44
N LEU A 190 -20.97 19.08 7.30
CA LEU A 190 -21.90 17.94 7.34
C LEU A 190 -21.61 16.85 6.28
N PHE A 191 -21.03 17.25 5.15
CA PHE A 191 -20.63 16.35 4.05
C PHE A 191 -19.12 16.31 3.83
N ALA A 192 -18.33 16.82 4.78
CA ALA A 192 -16.88 16.69 4.73
C ALA A 192 -16.46 15.31 5.27
N ASP A 193 -15.28 14.83 4.88
CA ASP A 193 -14.69 13.57 5.36
C ASP A 193 -14.18 13.71 6.81
N VAL A 194 -15.07 14.08 7.73
CA VAL A 194 -14.77 14.31 9.15
C VAL A 194 -15.66 13.44 10.02
N GLY A 195 -15.29 13.26 11.29
CA GLY A 195 -16.09 12.46 12.22
C GLY A 195 -17.52 12.98 12.36
N VAL A 196 -18.45 12.13 12.83
CA VAL A 196 -19.86 12.51 13.02
C VAL A 196 -19.99 13.76 13.90
N ILE A 197 -19.19 13.89 14.96
CA ILE A 197 -19.22 15.03 15.88
C ILE A 197 -18.66 16.30 15.21
N GLU A 198 -17.56 16.16 14.47
CA GLU A 198 -16.90 17.27 13.76
C GLU A 198 -17.73 17.78 12.57
N SER A 199 -18.61 16.94 12.03
CA SER A 199 -19.55 17.30 10.97
C SER A 199 -20.53 18.41 11.41
N PHE A 200 -20.86 18.47 12.70
CA PHE A 200 -21.79 19.45 13.28
C PHE A 200 -21.11 20.71 13.83
N GLN A 201 -19.79 20.85 13.67
CA GLN A 201 -19.06 22.03 14.11
C GLN A 201 -18.20 22.60 12.96
N PRO A 202 -18.20 23.93 12.72
CA PRO A 202 -19.01 24.97 13.35
C PRO A 202 -20.47 24.94 12.87
N VAL A 203 -21.40 25.45 13.69
CA VAL A 203 -22.84 25.46 13.37
C VAL A 203 -23.14 26.37 12.17
N TRP A 204 -22.42 27.48 12.04
CA TRP A 204 -22.69 28.52 11.06
C TRP A 204 -21.42 29.05 10.40
N GLN A 205 -21.46 29.23 9.07
CA GLN A 205 -20.46 30.00 8.33
C GLN A 205 -21.11 30.86 7.26
N LEU A 206 -20.76 32.14 7.24
CA LEU A 206 -21.12 33.07 6.16
C LEU A 206 -20.05 33.03 5.08
N ASP A 207 -20.49 33.02 3.83
CA ASP A 207 -19.59 33.18 2.70
C ASP A 207 -19.02 34.61 2.67
N GLU A 208 -17.73 34.70 2.32
CA GLU A 208 -17.03 35.95 2.04
C GLU A 208 -17.72 36.73 0.91
N THR A 209 -17.67 38.07 0.97
CA THR A 209 -18.22 38.92 -0.09
C THR A 209 -17.54 38.62 -1.42
N ARG A 210 -18.22 38.93 -2.54
CA ARG A 210 -17.62 38.84 -3.89
C ARG A 210 -16.30 39.62 -3.98
N GLU A 211 -16.19 40.75 -3.28
CA GLU A 211 -14.98 41.57 -3.22
C GLU A 211 -13.84 40.90 -2.45
N GLU A 212 -14.12 40.31 -1.28
CA GLU A 212 -13.12 39.57 -0.50
C GLU A 212 -12.64 38.31 -1.23
N ARG A 213 -13.55 37.59 -1.89
CA ARG A 213 -13.22 36.44 -2.75
C ARG A 213 -12.31 36.85 -3.91
N ALA A 214 -12.59 37.98 -4.56
CA ALA A 214 -11.77 38.51 -5.66
C ALA A 214 -10.36 38.92 -5.17
N LYS A 215 -10.28 39.60 -4.02
CA LYS A 215 -8.99 39.99 -3.40
C LYS A 215 -8.13 38.78 -3.05
N ARG A 216 -8.72 37.74 -2.43
CA ARG A 216 -7.99 36.50 -2.09
C ARG A 216 -7.57 35.67 -3.30
N ALA A 217 -8.38 35.64 -4.36
CA ALA A 217 -8.00 34.99 -5.61
C ALA A 217 -6.77 35.67 -6.24
N LEU A 218 -6.77 37.00 -6.26
CA LEU A 218 -5.64 37.80 -6.74
C LEU A 218 -4.37 37.57 -5.92
N GLU A 219 -4.48 37.56 -4.59
CA GLU A 219 -3.36 37.29 -3.67
C GLU A 219 -2.79 35.88 -3.85
N LYS A 220 -3.66 34.87 -4.00
CA LYS A 220 -3.25 33.48 -4.24
C LYS A 220 -2.54 33.30 -5.57
N ASP A 221 -3.01 33.97 -6.62
CA ASP A 221 -2.36 33.98 -7.94
C ASP A 221 -1.00 34.70 -7.90
N ALA A 222 -0.90 35.82 -7.17
CA ALA A 222 0.37 36.50 -6.94
C ALA A 222 1.37 35.60 -6.20
N ARG A 223 0.94 34.91 -5.14
CA ARG A 223 1.78 33.97 -4.38
C ARG A 223 2.22 32.77 -5.21
N ARG A 224 1.34 32.22 -6.06
CA ARG A 224 1.67 31.10 -6.97
C ARG A 224 2.66 31.54 -8.06
N ARG A 225 2.52 32.75 -8.60
CA ARG A 225 3.47 33.34 -9.56
C ARG A 225 4.83 33.59 -8.90
N ALA A 226 4.88 34.11 -7.69
CA ALA A 226 6.11 34.30 -6.93
C ALA A 226 6.82 32.97 -6.63
N ALA A 227 6.08 31.93 -6.20
CA ALA A 227 6.63 30.59 -5.97
C ALA A 227 7.20 29.94 -7.24
N LYS A 228 6.51 30.10 -8.39
CA LYS A 228 7.04 29.65 -9.68
C LYS A 228 8.31 30.39 -10.09
N LYS A 229 8.35 31.72 -9.95
CA LYS A 229 9.56 32.52 -10.21
C LYS A 229 10.73 32.09 -9.32
N ALA A 230 10.50 31.83 -8.04
CA ALA A 230 11.53 31.34 -7.11
C ALA A 230 12.03 29.93 -7.47
N ALA A 231 11.15 29.04 -7.95
CA ALA A 231 11.54 27.70 -8.42
C ALA A 231 12.35 27.76 -9.73
N THR A 232 11.96 28.61 -10.68
CA THR A 232 12.71 28.81 -11.93
C THR A 232 14.08 29.44 -11.68
N ASN A 233 14.19 30.39 -10.75
CA ASN A 233 15.46 31.02 -10.41
C ASN A 233 16.43 30.05 -9.69
N LYS A 234 15.91 29.04 -8.98
CA LYS A 234 16.74 27.96 -8.40
C LYS A 234 17.25 26.98 -9.46
N VAL A 235 16.53 26.77 -10.56
CA VAL A 235 16.97 25.89 -11.66
C VAL A 235 18.00 26.60 -12.55
N SER A 236 17.88 27.91 -12.75
CA SER A 236 18.84 28.69 -13.55
C SER A 236 20.16 29.01 -12.82
N GLY A 237 20.25 28.78 -11.51
CA GLY A 237 21.43 29.11 -10.69
C GLY A 237 22.33 27.93 -10.34
N SER A 238 22.08 26.73 -10.90
CA SER A 238 22.83 25.51 -10.55
C SER A 238 23.70 24.94 -11.67
N ASP A 239 23.88 25.68 -12.77
CA ASP A 239 24.88 25.36 -13.81
C ASP A 239 25.91 26.49 -13.86
N GLY A 240 26.79 26.50 -12.84
CA GLY A 240 27.87 27.46 -12.65
C GLY A 240 29.04 26.76 -11.97
N ASP A 241 29.60 25.83 -12.74
CA ASP A 241 30.77 24.96 -12.58
C ASP A 241 31.77 25.26 -11.45
N GLY A 242 32.10 24.21 -10.71
CA GLY A 242 33.10 24.18 -9.66
C GLY A 242 34.26 23.26 -10.02
N SER A 243 35.41 23.89 -10.27
CA SER A 243 36.76 23.46 -9.87
C SER A 243 37.44 22.33 -10.64
N GLY A 244 38.50 22.70 -11.36
CA GLY A 244 39.64 21.85 -11.68
C GLY A 244 40.95 22.61 -11.47
N SER A 245 41.54 22.51 -10.27
CA SER A 245 42.90 22.98 -9.98
C SER A 245 43.83 21.77 -9.86
N ALA A 246 44.86 21.70 -10.71
CA ALA A 246 46.28 21.62 -10.33
C ALA A 246 47.19 20.90 -11.37
N VAL A 247 48.12 21.68 -11.94
CA VAL A 247 49.59 21.46 -11.94
C VAL A 247 50.26 20.58 -13.03
N VAL A 248 50.98 21.31 -13.91
CA VAL A 248 52.37 21.14 -14.43
C VAL A 248 52.70 20.10 -15.51
N GLY A 249 53.30 20.60 -16.60
CA GLY A 249 54.34 19.87 -17.35
C GLY A 249 54.52 20.21 -18.84
N GLY A 250 55.29 21.26 -19.16
CA GLY A 250 56.33 21.27 -20.21
C GLY A 250 56.00 21.15 -21.71
N GLY A 251 56.45 22.17 -22.46
CA GLY A 251 57.28 21.94 -23.67
C GLY A 251 56.66 22.16 -25.06
N GLY A 252 56.96 23.33 -25.64
CA GLY A 252 57.58 23.47 -26.97
C GLY A 252 56.74 23.31 -28.26
N GLY A 253 56.74 24.39 -29.06
CA GLY A 253 57.05 24.28 -30.51
C GLY A 253 55.92 24.45 -31.54
N THR A 254 55.94 25.60 -32.24
CA THR A 254 55.80 25.80 -33.72
C THR A 254 54.66 25.10 -34.48
N ALA A 255 53.67 25.83 -35.02
CA ALA A 255 53.63 26.50 -36.35
C ALA A 255 53.24 25.58 -37.54
N THR A 256 52.39 26.13 -38.43
CA THR A 256 51.93 25.64 -39.76
C THR A 256 50.93 24.48 -39.73
N ASP A 257 49.84 24.43 -40.52
CA ASP A 257 49.35 25.17 -41.70
C ASP A 257 47.80 25.15 -41.64
#